data_AF-A0A845PVN0-F1
#
_entry.id   AF-A0A845PVN0-F1
#
_cell.length_a   1.000
_cell.length_b   1.000
_cell.length_c   1.000
_cell.angle_alpha   90.00
_cell.angle_beta   90.00
_cell.angle_gamma   90.00
#
_symmetry.space_group_name_H-M   'P 1'
#
loop_
_entity.id
_entity.type
_entity.pdbx_description
1 polymer ?
#
loop_
_entity_poly.entity_id
_entity_poly.type
_entity_poly.pdbx_seq_one_letter_code
_entity_poly.pdbx_strand_id
1 'polypeptide(L)'
;MMKGGAPDEIQINITNVKEGVGFSDMTELPFGHIKTFHQIEELEGGNIQITHQVEAIITGEKENEFFMGNIWPGMQEGLSAAVANIITLAKS
;
A
#
# COMPACT_ATOMS: atom_id res chain seq x y z
N MET A 1 -28.52 -8.62 15.57
CA MET A 1 -28.33 -7.16 15.40
C MET A 1 -26.91 -6.83 15.80
N MET A 2 -26.06 -6.42 14.87
CA MET A 2 -24.91 -5.58 15.16
C MET A 2 -25.20 -4.24 14.49
N LYS A 3 -25.30 -3.17 15.29
CA LYS A 3 -25.40 -1.79 14.84
C LYS A 3 -24.07 -1.12 15.16
N GLY A 4 -23.49 -0.42 14.19
CA GLY A 4 -22.60 0.72 14.42
C GLY A 4 -21.10 0.41 14.45
N GLY A 5 -20.35 1.24 13.72
CA GLY A 5 -18.90 1.29 13.68
C GLY A 5 -18.42 1.28 12.23
N ALA A 6 -17.80 2.36 11.76
CA ALA A 6 -16.85 2.24 10.64
C ALA A 6 -15.88 1.09 10.97
N PRO A 7 -15.31 0.35 9.99
CA PRO A 7 -14.34 -0.69 10.30
C PRO A 7 -13.33 -0.12 11.30
N ASP A 8 -13.17 -0.83 12.42
CA ASP A 8 -12.19 -0.50 13.47
C ASP A 8 -10.90 -0.05 12.76
N GLU A 9 -10.34 1.09 13.17
CA GLU A 9 -9.26 1.81 12.48
C GLU A 9 -8.28 0.86 11.78
N ILE A 10 -8.08 1.04 10.46
CA ILE A 10 -7.06 0.28 9.74
C ILE A 10 -5.70 0.64 10.35
N GLN A 11 -5.14 -0.27 11.14
CA GLN A 11 -3.85 -0.06 11.77
C GLN A 11 -2.74 -0.38 10.77
N ILE A 12 -1.94 0.64 10.47
CA ILE A 12 -0.77 0.53 9.59
C ILE A 12 0.48 0.65 10.45
N ASN A 13 1.37 -0.33 10.36
CA ASN A 13 2.63 -0.34 11.11
C ASN A 13 3.79 -0.10 10.14
N ILE A 14 4.55 0.98 10.35
CA ILE A 14 5.82 1.19 9.64
C ILE A 14 6.82 0.12 10.11
N THR A 15 7.33 -0.67 9.19
CA THR A 15 8.21 -1.81 9.48
C THR A 15 9.68 -1.51 9.24
N ASN A 16 9.98 -0.56 8.34
CA ASN A 16 11.34 -0.12 8.07
C ASN A 16 11.33 1.31 7.51
N VAL A 17 12.36 2.10 7.84
CA VAL A 17 12.57 3.43 7.28
C VAL A 17 14.04 3.63 6.99
N LYS A 18 14.34 4.09 5.77
CA LYS A 18 15.65 4.61 5.39
C LYS A 18 15.45 5.97 4.74
N GLU A 19 15.82 7.01 5.47
CA GLU A 19 15.66 8.40 5.02
C GLU A 19 16.30 8.61 3.64
N GLY A 20 15.59 9.33 2.76
CA GLY A 20 16.00 9.58 1.37
C GLY A 20 15.95 8.38 0.43
N VAL A 21 15.69 7.16 0.94
CA VAL A 21 15.69 5.93 0.13
C VAL A 21 14.32 5.27 0.10
N GLY A 22 13.58 5.24 1.21
CA GLY A 22 12.30 4.56 1.23
C GLY A 22 11.82 4.11 2.60
N PHE A 23 10.64 3.53 2.63
CA PHE A 23 10.05 2.92 3.81
C PHE A 23 9.17 1.74 3.41
N SER A 24 8.86 0.88 4.38
CA SER A 24 7.87 -0.18 4.22
C SER A 24 6.89 -0.15 5.37
N ASP A 25 5.66 -0.57 5.10
CA ASP A 25 4.64 -0.72 6.12
C ASP A 25 3.87 -2.02 5.94
N MET A 26 3.10 -2.36 6.97
CA MET A 26 2.31 -3.57 7.02
C MET A 26 0.95 -3.28 7.63
N THR A 27 -0.08 -3.78 6.95
CA THR A 27 -1.45 -3.78 7.43
C THR A 27 -1.87 -5.22 7.71
N GLU A 28 -2.29 -5.49 8.93
CA GLU A 28 -2.86 -6.79 9.32
C GLU A 28 -4.34 -6.82 8.96
N LEU A 29 -4.78 -7.93 8.38
CA LEU A 29 -6.18 -8.19 8.04
C LEU A 29 -6.65 -9.44 8.78
N PRO A 30 -7.97 -9.62 9.00
CA PRO A 30 -8.50 -10.83 9.62
C PRO A 30 -8.14 -12.14 8.86
N PHE A 31 -7.72 -12.03 7.61
CA PHE A 31 -7.47 -13.15 6.70
C PHE A 31 -6.06 -13.13 6.07
N GLY A 32 -5.13 -12.35 6.60
CA GLY A 32 -3.78 -12.24 6.06
C GLY A 32 -3.15 -10.90 6.37
N HIS A 33 -2.17 -10.51 5.56
CA HIS A 33 -1.55 -9.18 5.69
C HIS A 33 -1.15 -8.63 4.34
N ILE A 34 -1.01 -7.31 4.31
CA ILE A 34 -0.49 -6.57 3.16
C ILE A 34 0.79 -5.90 3.59
N LYS A 35 1.85 -6.09 2.80
CA LYS A 35 3.10 -5.35 2.91
C LYS A 35 3.20 -4.40 1.74
N THR A 36 3.63 -3.19 2.03
CA THR A 36 3.90 -2.17 1.04
C THR A 36 5.35 -1.76 1.14
N PHE A 37 5.96 -1.53 -0.01
CA PHE A 37 7.33 -1.04 -0.11
C PHE A 37 7.33 0.21 -0.98
N HIS A 38 7.96 1.26 -0.45
CA HIS A 38 8.12 2.54 -1.10
C HIS A 38 9.61 2.77 -1.25
N GLN A 39 10.09 2.81 -2.49
CA GLN A 39 11.50 3.01 -2.80
C GLN A 39 11.68 4.24 -3.68
N ILE A 40 12.73 5.00 -3.39
CA ILE A 40 13.16 6.18 -4.10
C ILE A 40 14.59 5.89 -4.57
N GLU A 41 14.81 6.04 -5.88
CA GLU A 41 16.11 5.91 -6.51
C GLU A 41 16.45 7.19 -7.25
N GLU A 42 17.63 7.75 -7.02
CA GLU A 42 18.16 8.82 -7.85
C GLU A 42 18.71 8.22 -9.14
N LEU A 43 18.23 8.75 -10.26
CA LEU A 43 18.68 8.40 -11.59
C LEU A 43 19.73 9.40 -12.08
N GLU A 44 20.49 9.00 -13.09
CA GLU A 44 21.43 9.89 -13.77
C GLU A 44 20.70 11.13 -14.32
N GLY A 45 21.30 12.31 -14.14
CA GLY A 45 20.71 13.59 -14.53
C GLY A 45 19.78 14.22 -13.48
N GLY A 46 19.71 13.68 -12.26
CA GLY A 46 18.98 14.28 -11.13
C GLY A 46 17.48 14.00 -11.14
N ASN A 47 17.02 13.07 -11.97
CA ASN A 47 15.65 12.56 -11.91
C ASN A 47 15.50 11.58 -10.75
N ILE A 48 14.28 11.42 -10.24
CA ILE A 48 13.96 10.41 -9.24
C ILE A 48 13.02 9.36 -9.84
N GLN A 49 13.24 8.10 -9.48
CA GLN A 49 12.32 7.01 -9.71
C GLN A 49 11.67 6.63 -8.38
N ILE A 50 10.35 6.47 -8.40
CA ILE A 50 9.57 6.01 -7.25
C ILE A 50 8.95 4.67 -7.61
N THR A 51 9.27 3.63 -6.83
CA THR A 51 8.67 2.31 -6.95
C THR A 51 7.76 2.08 -5.76
N HIS A 52 6.47 1.83 -6.03
CA HIS A 52 5.54 1.33 -5.01
C HIS A 52 5.20 -0.13 -5.33
N GLN A 53 5.55 -1.02 -4.40
CA GLN A 53 5.25 -2.45 -4.49
C GLN A 53 4.27 -2.83 -3.38
N VAL A 54 3.33 -3.69 -3.72
CA VAL A 54 2.33 -4.23 -2.79
C VAL A 54 2.39 -5.75 -2.84
N GLU A 55 2.53 -6.37 -1.69
CA GLU A 55 2.49 -7.81 -1.50
C GLU A 55 1.33 -8.16 -0.58
N ALA A 56 0.37 -8.94 -1.08
CA ALA A 56 -0.73 -9.46 -0.28
C ALA A 56 -0.51 -10.94 0.01
N ILE A 57 -0.42 -11.30 1.29
CA ILE A 57 -0.32 -12.68 1.74
C ILE A 57 -1.64 -13.03 2.40
N ILE A 58 -2.51 -13.66 1.61
CA ILE A 58 -3.87 -14.04 2.01
C ILE A 58 -3.92 -15.52 2.37
N THR A 59 -4.52 -15.83 3.52
CA THR A 59 -4.61 -17.20 4.03
C THR A 59 -6.00 -17.77 3.75
N GLY A 60 -6.06 -18.83 2.95
CA GLY A 60 -7.30 -19.51 2.59
C GLY A 60 -7.79 -19.16 1.18
N GLU A 61 -8.39 -20.14 0.52
CA GLU A 61 -8.83 -20.02 -0.88
C GLU A 61 -10.00 -19.03 -1.01
N LYS A 62 -11.01 -19.13 -0.13
CA LYS A 62 -12.20 -18.27 -0.15
C LYS A 62 -11.85 -16.82 0.17
N GLU A 63 -10.95 -16.62 1.12
CA GLU A 63 -10.46 -15.30 1.52
C GLU A 63 -9.66 -14.67 0.38
N ASN A 64 -8.87 -15.48 -0.35
CA ASN A 64 -8.15 -15.02 -1.53
C ASN A 64 -9.11 -14.63 -2.67
N GLU A 65 -10.14 -15.43 -2.94
CA GLU A 65 -11.20 -15.08 -3.91
C GLU A 65 -11.90 -13.77 -3.52
N PHE A 66 -12.24 -13.61 -2.24
CA PHE A 66 -12.83 -12.38 -1.72
C PHE A 66 -11.91 -11.17 -1.90
N PHE A 67 -10.63 -11.31 -1.51
CA PHE A 67 -9.63 -10.26 -1.65
C PHE A 67 -9.48 -9.83 -3.11
N MET A 68 -9.31 -10.79 -4.03
CA MET A 68 -9.14 -10.53 -5.46
C MET A 68 -10.38 -9.88 -6.09
N GLY A 69 -11.58 -10.28 -5.68
CA GLY A 69 -12.82 -9.76 -6.25
C GLY A 69 -13.26 -8.41 -5.68
N ASN A 70 -12.90 -8.08 -4.44
CA ASN A 70 -13.51 -6.95 -3.71
C ASN A 70 -12.52 -5.92 -3.19
N ILE A 71 -11.28 -6.33 -2.84
CA ILE A 71 -10.31 -5.44 -2.19
C ILE A 71 -9.23 -4.99 -3.19
N TRP A 72 -8.59 -5.95 -3.87
CA TRP A 72 -7.50 -5.66 -4.80
C TRP A 72 -7.86 -4.63 -5.89
N PRO A 73 -9.05 -4.69 -6.53
CA PRO A 73 -9.41 -3.71 -7.57
C PRO A 73 -9.39 -2.26 -7.05
N GLY A 74 -9.90 -2.03 -5.84
CA GLY A 74 -9.89 -0.69 -5.22
C GLY A 74 -8.48 -0.24 -4.84
N MET A 75 -7.64 -1.15 -4.35
CA MET A 75 -6.24 -0.85 -4.05
C MET A 75 -5.44 -0.50 -5.31
N GLN A 76 -5.65 -1.24 -6.40
CA GLN A 76 -4.95 -1.02 -7.66
C GLN A 76 -5.24 0.37 -8.25
N GLU A 77 -6.50 0.80 -8.20
CA GLU A 77 -6.89 2.15 -8.61
C GLU A 77 -6.26 3.23 -7.69
N GLY A 78 -6.36 3.03 -6.37
CA GLY A 78 -5.79 3.94 -5.38
C GLY A 78 -4.27 4.09 -5.50
N LEU A 79 -3.54 3.02 -5.82
CA LEU A 79 -2.09 3.02 -5.97
C LEU A 79 -1.63 3.96 -7.09
N SER A 80 -2.27 3.87 -8.25
CA SER A 80 -1.95 4.71 -9.41
C SER A 80 -2.20 6.19 -9.10
N ALA A 81 -3.31 6.49 -8.43
CA ALA A 81 -3.64 7.85 -8.01
C ALA A 81 -2.65 8.40 -6.96
N ALA A 82 -2.23 7.57 -6.00
CA ALA A 82 -1.27 7.96 -4.98
C ALA A 82 0.09 8.36 -5.57
N VAL A 83 0.61 7.58 -6.52
CA VAL A 83 1.88 7.90 -7.21
C VAL A 83 1.76 9.19 -8.02
N ALA A 84 0.64 9.41 -8.72
CA ALA A 84 0.40 10.65 -9.46
C ALA A 84 0.34 11.89 -8.55
N ASN A 85 -0.21 11.75 -7.34
CA ASN A 85 -0.25 12.82 -6.35
C ASN A 85 1.16 13.16 -5.84
N ILE A 86 2.02 12.17 -5.61
CA ILE A 86 3.43 12.40 -5.22
C ILE A 86 4.16 13.20 -6.30
N ILE A 87 3.99 12.83 -7.58
CA ILE A 87 4.58 13.57 -8.70
C ILE A 87 4.08 15.02 -8.73
N THR A 88 2.81 15.25 -8.42
CA THR A 88 2.22 16.59 -8.35
C THR A 88 2.85 17.41 -7.23
N LEU A 89 2.99 16.83 -6.03
CA LEU A 89 3.62 17.48 -4.87
C LEU A 89 5.10 17.78 -5.08
N ALA A 90 5.83 16.92 -5.79
CA ALA A 90 7.24 17.15 -6.09
C ALA A 90 7.48 18.28 -7.12
N LYS A 91 6.44 18.70 -7.85
CA LYS A 91 6.49 19.79 -8.85
C LYS A 91 6.07 21.15 -8.31
N SER A 92 5.45 21.19 -7.12
CA SER A 92 4.98 22.42 -6.44
C SER A 92 6.04 22.98 -5.51
#